data_AF-N9NUW6-F1
#
_entry.id   AF-N9NUW6-F1
#
_cell.length_a   1.000
_cell.length_b   1.000
_cell.length_c   1.000
_cell.angle_alpha   90.00
_cell.angle_beta   90.00
_cell.angle_gamma   90.00
#
_symmetry.space_group_name_H-M   'P 1'
#
loop_
_entity.id
_entity.type
_entity.pdbx_description
1 polymer ?
#
loop_
_entity_poly.entity_id
_entity_poly.type
_entity_poly.pdbx_seq_one_letter_code
_entity_poly.pdbx_strand_id
1 'polypeptide(L)'
;MNNAQFKIECFRNGLYSPEQVIEYFKQVVEETSFDKRDAQQWMNGRSDKIYLIPKSAIAVLETLANTRNSIIEREKQQQANGEETRYKYLFKNEINLWNEYPEFFHLPINVYNSVIVELKIEISGYYEHL
;
A
#
# COMPACT_ATOMS: atom_id res chain seq x y z
N MET A 1 3.37 -14.13 10.53
CA MET A 1 3.17 -14.05 9.07
C MET A 1 4.18 -14.94 8.37
N ASN A 2 3.74 -15.86 7.50
CA ASN A 2 4.63 -16.66 6.62
C ASN A 2 4.85 -15.98 5.25
N ASN A 3 5.71 -16.52 4.38
CA ASN A 3 6.03 -15.91 3.07
C ASN A 3 4.82 -15.73 2.16
N ALA A 4 3.89 -16.71 2.13
CA ALA A 4 2.67 -16.60 1.34
C ALA A 4 1.75 -15.49 1.87
N GLN A 5 1.56 -15.41 3.19
CA GLN A 5 0.80 -14.34 3.84
C GLN A 5 1.44 -12.98 3.59
N PHE A 6 2.76 -12.87 3.73
CA PHE A 6 3.50 -11.64 3.48
C PHE A 6 3.32 -11.16 2.04
N LYS A 7 3.48 -12.05 1.07
CA LYS A 7 3.24 -11.72 -0.35
C LYS A 7 1.82 -11.23 -0.60
N ILE A 8 0.81 -11.93 -0.07
CA ILE A 8 -0.60 -11.56 -0.24
C ILE A 8 -0.84 -10.18 0.38
N GLU A 9 -0.29 -9.93 1.55
CA GLU A 9 -0.47 -8.67 2.25
C GLU A 9 0.25 -7.51 1.53
N CYS A 10 1.46 -7.72 0.99
CA CYS A 10 2.09 -6.76 0.09
C CYS A 10 1.18 -6.39 -1.10
N PHE A 11 0.62 -7.40 -1.77
CA PHE A 11 -0.22 -7.18 -2.95
C PHE A 11 -1.53 -6.46 -2.62
N ARG A 12 -2.17 -6.82 -1.51
CA ARG A 12 -3.38 -6.13 -1.01
C ARG A 12 -3.12 -4.65 -0.75
N ASN A 13 -1.91 -4.31 -0.33
CA ASN A 13 -1.48 -2.95 -0.02
C ASN A 13 -0.75 -2.26 -1.18
N GLY A 14 -0.83 -2.77 -2.41
CA GLY A 14 -0.27 -2.10 -3.59
C GLY A 14 1.24 -2.24 -3.78
N LEU A 15 1.91 -3.13 -3.04
CA LEU A 15 3.34 -3.42 -3.17
C LEU A 15 3.53 -4.69 -4.02
N TYR A 16 3.55 -4.55 -5.35
CA TYR A 16 3.49 -5.66 -6.30
C TYR A 16 4.85 -6.27 -6.67
N SER A 17 5.96 -5.67 -6.22
CA SER A 17 7.31 -6.11 -6.52
C SER A 17 8.25 -5.96 -5.31
N PRO A 18 9.32 -6.76 -5.22
CA PRO A 18 10.35 -6.61 -4.18
C PRO A 18 10.94 -5.20 -4.11
N GLU A 19 11.10 -4.54 -5.26
CA GLU A 19 11.58 -3.16 -5.37
C GLU A 19 10.67 -2.20 -4.63
N GLN A 20 9.36 -2.27 -4.88
CA GLN A 20 8.36 -1.42 -4.22
C GLN A 20 8.31 -1.65 -2.71
N VAL A 21 8.48 -2.91 -2.26
CA VAL A 21 8.54 -3.22 -0.82
C VAL A 21 9.72 -2.51 -0.17
N ILE A 22 10.91 -2.59 -0.77
CA ILE A 22 12.11 -2.00 -0.19
C ILE A 22 12.12 -0.47 -0.31
N GLU A 23 11.64 0.09 -1.42
CA GLU A 23 11.47 1.53 -1.58
C GLU A 23 10.56 2.10 -0.49
N TYR A 24 9.43 1.44 -0.22
CA TYR A 24 8.54 1.84 0.87
C TYR A 24 9.20 1.67 2.25
N PHE A 25 9.85 0.54 2.51
CA PHE A 25 10.48 0.28 3.82
C PHE A 25 11.58 1.29 4.15
N LYS A 26 12.35 1.72 3.14
CA LYS A 26 13.38 2.77 3.29
C LYS A 26 12.80 4.15 3.62
N GLN A 27 11.57 4.44 3.18
CA GLN A 27 10.90 5.69 3.52
C GLN A 27 10.37 5.69 4.96
N VAL A 28 9.93 4.54 5.45
CA VAL A 28 9.31 4.40 6.78
C VAL A 28 10.34 4.14 7.88
N VAL A 29 11.48 3.55 7.53
CA VAL A 29 12.51 3.14 8.50
C VAL A 29 13.88 3.62 8.03
N GLU A 30 14.41 4.65 8.69
CA GLU A 30 15.70 5.30 8.39
C GLU A 30 16.90 4.32 8.39
N GLU A 31 16.83 3.21 9.13
CA GLU A 31 17.94 2.26 9.31
C GLU A 31 17.64 0.84 8.81
N THR A 32 16.98 0.68 7.66
CA THR A 32 16.81 -0.68 7.11
C THR A 32 18.05 -1.15 6.35
N SER A 33 18.73 -2.15 6.92
CA SER A 33 19.73 -2.97 6.22
C SER A 33 19.12 -3.88 5.14
N PHE A 34 17.80 -3.83 4.97
CA PHE A 34 17.07 -4.67 4.04
C PHE A 34 17.30 -4.27 2.59
N ASP A 35 17.46 -5.28 1.75
CA ASP A 35 17.66 -5.09 0.31
C ASP A 35 16.62 -5.84 -0.53
N LYS A 36 16.72 -5.66 -1.85
CA LYS A 36 15.82 -6.29 -2.81
C LYS A 36 15.82 -7.83 -2.72
N ARG A 37 16.96 -8.46 -2.38
CA ARG A 37 17.06 -9.92 -2.26
C ARG A 37 16.29 -10.40 -1.04
N ASP A 38 16.33 -9.67 0.06
CA ASP A 38 15.51 -9.96 1.23
C ASP A 38 14.02 -9.96 0.89
N ALA A 39 13.53 -8.87 0.28
CA ALA A 39 12.13 -8.79 -0.16
C ALA A 39 11.76 -9.88 -1.18
N GLN A 40 12.67 -10.22 -2.10
CA GLN A 40 12.46 -11.29 -3.06
C GLN A 40 12.28 -12.65 -2.37
N GLN A 41 13.06 -12.93 -1.32
CA GLN A 41 12.90 -14.14 -0.51
C GLN A 41 11.59 -14.12 0.27
N TRP A 42 11.23 -12.99 0.88
CA TRP A 42 10.01 -12.87 1.68
C TRP A 42 8.74 -13.03 0.84
N MET A 43 8.75 -12.48 -0.38
CA MET A 43 7.66 -12.57 -1.34
C MET A 43 7.66 -13.88 -2.16
N ASN A 44 8.57 -14.81 -1.89
CA ASN A 44 8.59 -16.12 -2.53
C ASN A 44 7.61 -17.08 -1.85
N GLY A 45 6.38 -17.13 -2.33
CA GLY A 45 5.33 -18.02 -1.81
C GLY A 45 5.40 -19.47 -2.27
N ARG A 46 6.45 -19.91 -2.98
CA ARG A 46 6.55 -21.26 -3.58
C ARG A 46 7.80 -22.05 -3.17
N SER A 47 8.62 -21.56 -2.25
CA SER A 47 9.82 -22.29 -1.85
C SER A 47 9.51 -23.38 -0.82
N ASP A 48 10.10 -24.56 -1.02
CA ASP A 48 10.17 -25.64 -0.01
C ASP A 48 10.91 -25.19 1.27
N LYS A 49 11.62 -24.06 1.18
CA LYS A 49 12.31 -23.38 2.26
C LYS A 49 11.49 -22.19 2.77
N ILE A 50 11.15 -22.19 4.06
CA ILE A 50 10.56 -21.02 4.72
C ILE A 50 11.68 -20.01 4.96
N TYR A 51 11.57 -18.82 4.35
CA TYR A 51 12.50 -17.73 4.62
C TYR A 51 12.01 -16.93 5.82
N LEU A 52 12.88 -16.78 6.82
CA LEU A 52 12.54 -16.00 8.01
C LEU A 52 12.33 -14.53 7.63
N ILE A 53 11.14 -14.02 7.91
CA ILE A 53 10.80 -12.62 7.73
C ILE A 53 11.09 -11.90 9.06
N PRO A 54 11.93 -10.85 9.08
CA PRO A 54 12.19 -10.08 10.28
C PRO A 54 10.91 -9.50 10.87
N LYS A 55 10.81 -9.45 12.21
CA LYS A 55 9.64 -8.88 12.89
C LYS A 55 9.41 -7.41 12.54
N SER A 56 10.48 -6.64 12.30
CA SER A 56 10.38 -5.24 11.87
C SER A 56 9.76 -5.11 10.48
N ALA A 57 10.16 -5.95 9.52
CA ALA A 57 9.54 -6.02 8.20
C ALA A 57 8.04 -6.35 8.26
N ILE A 58 7.67 -7.30 9.14
CA ILE A 58 6.26 -7.63 9.40
C ILE A 58 5.52 -6.42 9.98
N ALA A 59 6.08 -5.76 10.99
CA ALA A 59 5.45 -4.61 11.65
C ALA A 59 5.23 -3.42 10.72
N VAL A 60 6.18 -3.14 9.81
CA VAL A 60 6.01 -2.09 8.78
C VAL A 60 4.84 -2.43 7.86
N LEU A 61 4.74 -3.68 7.40
CA LEU A 61 3.65 -4.11 6.52
C LEU A 61 2.29 -4.12 7.25
N GLU A 62 2.24 -4.56 8.50
CA GLU A 62 1.04 -4.50 9.33
C GLU A 62 0.58 -3.06 9.56
N THR A 63 1.52 -2.13 9.73
CA THR A 63 1.22 -0.69 9.86
C THR A 63 0.60 -0.14 8.58
N LEU A 64 1.17 -0.48 7.41
CA LEU A 64 0.59 -0.12 6.11
C LEU A 64 -0.82 -0.68 5.93
N ALA A 65 -1.01 -1.96 6.26
CA ALA A 65 -2.31 -2.63 6.20
C ALA A 65 -3.36 -1.96 7.08
N ASN A 66 -2.99 -1.62 8.32
CA ASN A 66 -3.88 -0.91 9.23
C ASN A 66 -4.26 0.47 8.68
N THR A 67 -3.29 1.26 8.20
CA THR A 67 -3.57 2.57 7.59
C THR A 67 -4.51 2.46 6.41
N ARG A 68 -4.26 1.54 5.47
CA ARG A 68 -5.14 1.30 4.32
C ARG A 68 -6.55 0.89 4.75
N ASN A 69 -6.66 -0.04 5.70
CA ASN A 69 -7.95 -0.52 6.18
C ASN A 69 -8.75 0.58 6.88
N SER A 70 -8.11 1.42 7.71
CA SER A 70 -8.77 2.56 8.33
C SER A 70 -9.30 3.56 7.30
N ILE A 71 -8.56 3.80 6.20
CA ILE A 71 -9.05 4.63 5.10
C ILE A 71 -10.29 4.00 4.47
N ILE A 72 -10.24 2.72 4.11
CA ILE A 72 -11.37 1.99 3.49
C ILE A 72 -12.60 1.98 4.39
N GLU A 73 -12.43 1.72 5.68
CA GLU A 73 -13.53 1.68 6.66
C GLU A 73 -14.20 3.04 6.78
N ARG A 74 -13.41 4.12 6.85
CA ARG A 74 -13.94 5.49 6.86
C ARG A 74 -14.78 5.76 5.62
N GLU A 75 -14.26 5.48 4.42
CA GLU A 75 -15.02 5.75 3.18
C GLU A 75 -16.29 4.88 3.07
N LYS A 76 -16.24 3.61 3.51
CA LYS A 76 -17.44 2.75 3.57
C LYS A 76 -18.51 3.34 4.50
N GLN A 77 -18.11 3.90 5.64
CA GLN A 77 -19.04 4.57 6.56
C GLN A 77 -19.64 5.82 5.92
N GLN A 78 -18.84 6.64 5.23
CA GLN A 78 -19.32 7.82 4.51
C GLN A 78 -20.33 7.45 3.42
N GLN A 79 -20.02 6.44 2.59
CA GLN A 79 -20.94 5.92 1.58
C GLN A 79 -22.25 5.39 2.21
N ALA A 80 -22.17 4.69 3.34
CA ALA A 80 -23.36 4.20 4.05
C ALA A 80 -24.23 5.34 4.61
N ASN A 81 -23.62 6.50 4.90
CA ASN A 81 -24.32 7.72 5.32
C ASN A 81 -24.84 8.55 4.13
N GLY A 82 -24.63 8.11 2.89
CA GLY A 82 -25.05 8.81 1.67
C GLY A 82 -24.12 9.94 1.22
N GLU A 83 -22.92 10.03 1.79
CA GLU A 83 -21.91 11.01 1.36
C GLU A 83 -21.27 10.61 0.02
N GLU A 84 -20.91 11.59 -0.80
CA GLU A 84 -20.22 11.36 -2.07
C GLU A 84 -18.79 10.85 -1.82
N THR A 85 -18.36 9.88 -2.62
CA THR A 85 -16.99 9.37 -2.56
C THR A 85 -16.02 10.41 -3.11
N ARG A 86 -15.07 10.84 -2.27
CA ARG A 86 -14.12 11.91 -2.64
C ARG A 86 -13.00 11.45 -3.56
N TYR A 87 -12.66 10.15 -3.55
CA TYR A 87 -11.66 9.58 -4.43
C TYR A 87 -12.26 9.36 -5.82
N LYS A 88 -11.70 10.00 -6.84
CA LYS A 88 -12.23 9.89 -8.22
C LYS A 88 -11.20 10.12 -9.31
N TYR A 89 -9.93 10.33 -8.96
CA TYR A 89 -8.89 10.70 -9.91
C TYR A 89 -7.69 9.75 -9.82
N LEU A 90 -7.05 9.49 -10.96
CA LEU A 90 -5.73 8.85 -10.98
C LEU A 90 -4.62 9.89 -10.94
N PHE A 91 -3.56 9.62 -10.18
CA PHE A 91 -2.42 10.54 -10.05
C PHE A 91 -1.23 10.06 -10.89
N LYS A 92 -0.38 11.01 -11.32
CA LYS A 92 0.85 10.69 -12.06
C LYS A 92 2.04 10.36 -11.15
N ASN A 93 2.03 10.88 -9.92
CA ASN A 93 3.08 10.68 -8.92
C ASN A 93 2.50 10.82 -7.51
N GLU A 94 3.27 10.40 -6.51
CA GLU A 94 2.86 10.47 -5.11
C GLU A 94 2.70 11.91 -4.60
N ILE A 95 3.49 12.87 -5.09
CA ILE A 95 3.44 14.27 -4.61
C ILE A 95 2.05 14.87 -4.87
N ASN A 96 1.49 14.67 -6.07
CA ASN A 96 0.16 15.15 -6.41
C ASN A 96 -0.92 14.45 -5.56
N LEU A 97 -0.76 13.14 -5.34
CA LEU A 97 -1.65 12.38 -4.46
C LEU A 97 -1.64 12.95 -3.03
N TRP A 98 -0.46 13.21 -2.49
CA TRP A 98 -0.29 13.69 -1.12
C TRP A 98 -0.84 15.10 -0.92
N ASN A 99 -0.73 15.96 -1.93
CA ASN A 99 -1.29 17.31 -1.89
C ASN A 99 -2.83 17.28 -1.87
N GLU A 100 -3.45 16.41 -2.66
CA GLU A 100 -4.90 16.29 -2.75
C GLU A 100 -5.51 15.51 -1.58
N TYR A 101 -4.86 14.41 -1.18
CA TYR A 101 -5.33 13.50 -0.14
C TYR A 101 -4.25 13.29 0.94
N PRO A 102 -4.15 14.19 1.92
CA PRO A 102 -3.11 14.16 2.96
C PRO A 102 -3.07 12.87 3.80
N GLU A 103 -4.16 12.12 3.89
CA GLU A 103 -4.16 10.81 4.56
C GLU A 103 -3.28 9.76 3.86
N PHE A 104 -2.88 10.00 2.61
CA PHE A 104 -1.92 9.16 1.88
C PHE A 104 -0.49 9.69 1.96
N PHE A 105 -0.20 10.69 2.79
CA PHE A 105 1.15 11.25 2.91
C PHE A 105 2.18 10.15 3.23
N HIS A 106 3.30 10.15 2.49
CA HIS A 106 4.33 9.10 2.50
C HIS A 106 3.87 7.69 2.11
N LEU A 107 2.64 7.52 1.59
CA LEU A 107 2.20 6.25 1.04
C LEU A 107 2.46 6.19 -0.47
N PRO A 108 2.91 5.03 -1.00
CA PRO A 108 3.04 4.81 -2.44
C PRO A 108 1.71 5.00 -3.16
N ILE A 109 1.77 5.48 -4.41
CA ILE A 109 0.56 5.72 -5.22
C ILE A 109 -0.30 4.45 -5.40
N ASN A 110 0.34 3.29 -5.42
CA ASN A 110 -0.36 2.02 -5.56
C ASN A 110 -1.18 1.63 -4.32
N VAL A 111 -0.88 2.19 -3.14
CA VAL A 111 -1.74 2.04 -1.96
C VAL A 111 -3.08 2.72 -2.24
N TYR A 112 -3.08 3.94 -2.76
CA TYR A 112 -4.28 4.65 -3.18
C TYR A 112 -5.06 3.88 -4.26
N ASN A 113 -4.37 3.39 -5.29
CA ASN A 113 -5.00 2.58 -6.34
C ASN A 113 -5.66 1.31 -5.76
N SER A 114 -5.03 0.68 -4.75
CA SER A 114 -5.61 -0.49 -4.08
C SER A 114 -6.88 -0.17 -3.28
N VAL A 115 -7.04 1.07 -2.81
CA VAL A 115 -8.25 1.56 -2.13
C VAL A 115 -9.37 1.80 -3.14
N ILE A 116 -9.07 2.46 -4.27
CA ILE A 116 -10.03 2.65 -5.39
C ILE A 116 -10.62 1.31 -5.81
N VAL A 117 -9.76 0.32 -6.05
CA VAL A 117 -10.17 -1.01 -6.52
C VAL A 117 -11.03 -1.71 -5.48
N GLU A 118 -10.64 -1.69 -4.20
CA GLU A 118 -11.41 -2.33 -3.12
C GLU A 118 -12.80 -1.73 -2.95
N LEU A 119 -12.90 -0.39 -3.03
CA LEU A 119 -14.14 0.34 -2.89
C LEU A 119 -14.98 0.40 -4.17
N LYS A 120 -14.48 -0.20 -5.28
CA LYS A 120 -15.13 -0.20 -6.60
C LYS A 120 -15.49 1.19 -7.09
N ILE A 121 -14.58 2.13 -6.87
CA ILE A 121 -14.77 3.54 -7.19
C ILE A 121 -14.63 3.74 -8.70
N GLU A 122 -15.58 4.44 -9.30
CA GLU A 122 -15.50 4.84 -10.70
C GLU A 122 -14.55 6.04 -10.84
N ILE A 123 -13.60 5.93 -11.77
CA ILE A 123 -12.61 6.97 -12.02
C ILE A 123 -13.17 8.00 -13.01
N SER A 124 -13.22 9.26 -12.58
CA SER A 124 -13.67 10.40 -13.40
C SER A 124 -12.59 10.90 -14.36
N GLY A 125 -11.31 10.56 -14.13
CA GLY A 125 -10.21 10.93 -15.02
C GLY A 125 -8.85 10.92 -14.34
N TYR A 126 -7.86 11.51 -15.00
CA TYR A 126 -6.56 11.80 -14.40
C TYR A 126 -6.63 13.14 -13.66
N TYR A 127 -5.90 13.22 -12.55
CA TYR A 127 -5.67 14.47 -11.86
C TYR A 127 -4.77 15.35 -12.71
N GLU A 128 -5.39 16.29 -13.40
CA GLU A 128 -4.73 17.39 -14.08
C GLU A 128 -4.71 18.57 -13.12
N HIS A 129 -3.61 18.73 -12.38
CA HIS A 129 -3.30 20.03 -11.82
C HIS A 129 -2.54 20.86 -12.85
N LEU A 130 -3.12 22.04 -13.10
CA LEU A 130 -2.72 23.13 -13.99
C LEU A 130 -1.21 23.39 -14.04
#